data_AF-A0A5K1AAM8-F1
#
_entry.id   AF-A0A5K1AAM8-F1
#
_cell.length_a   1.000
_cell.length_b   1.000
_cell.length_c   1.000
_cell.angle_alpha   90.00
_cell.angle_beta   90.00
_cell.angle_gamma   90.00
#
_symmetry.space_group_name_H-M   'P 1'
#
loop_
_entity.id
_entity.type
_entity.pdbx_description
1 polymer ?
#
loop_
_entity_poly.entity_id
_entity_poly.type
_entity_poly.pdbx_seq_one_letter_code
_entity_poly.pdbx_strand_id
1 'polypeptide(L)' 'ELKEYFSSYGNIIEHQIMTDQSGRSRGFGFVTFESEETVEEILSSSQSHEIKGKQ' A
#
# COMPACT_ATOMS: atom_id res chain seq x y z
N GLU A 1 -6.01 -0.90 -6.56
CA GLU A 1 -6.09 0.15 -5.51
C GLU A 1 -4.75 0.42 -4.86
N LEU A 2 -4.30 -0.38 -3.88
CA LEU A 2 -2.98 -0.21 -3.25
C LEU A 2 -1.85 -0.27 -4.29
N LYS A 3 -1.84 -1.32 -5.14
CA LYS A 3 -0.84 -1.47 -6.19
C LYS A 3 -0.78 -0.26 -7.12
N GLU A 4 -1.92 0.20 -7.62
CA GLU A 4 -1.96 1.31 -8.57
C GLU A 4 -1.45 2.61 -7.95
N TYR A 5 -1.91 2.93 -6.74
CA TYR A 5 -1.44 4.12 -6.02
C TYR A 5 0.06 4.06 -5.72
N PHE A 6 0.53 2.94 -5.19
CA PHE A 6 1.91 2.78 -4.80
C PHE A 6 2.86 2.52 -5.99
N SER A 7 2.33 2.14 -7.16
CA SER A 7 3.16 1.88 -8.35
C SER A 7 3.86 3.13 -8.89
N SER A 8 3.39 4.33 -8.53
CA SER A 8 4.08 5.58 -8.88
C SER A 8 5.37 5.79 -8.10
N TYR A 9 5.52 5.15 -6.94
CA TYR A 9 6.70 5.28 -6.09
C TYR A 9 7.78 4.25 -6.44
N GLY A 10 7.39 3.09 -6.96
CA GLY A 10 8.34 2.07 -7.40
C GLY A 10 7.68 0.77 -7.83
N ASN A 11 8.52 -0.19 -8.22
CA ASN A 11 8.04 -1.50 -8.67
C ASN A 11 7.52 -2.32 -7.48
N ILE A 12 6.29 -2.82 -7.61
CA ILE A 12 5.62 -3.61 -6.58
C ILE A 12 5.69 -5.08 -6.94
N ILE A 13 6.31 -5.86 -6.07
CA ILE A 13 6.37 -7.33 -6.17
C ILE A 13 5.01 -7.92 -5.80
N GLU A 14 4.45 -7.50 -4.67
CA GLU A 14 3.24 -8.10 -4.13
C GLU A 14 2.36 -7.07 -3.41
N HIS A 15 1.04 -7.31 -3.40
CA HIS A 15 0.11 -6.57 -2.56
C HIS A 15 -0.96 -7.50 -2.02
N GLN A 16 -1.31 -7.34 -0.74
CA GLN A 16 -2.33 -8.14 -0.08
C GLN A 16 -3.27 -7.26 0.72
N ILE A 17 -4.57 -7.35 0.44
CA ILE A 17 -5.60 -6.71 1.25
C ILE A 17 -6.09 -7.75 2.26
N MET A 18 -6.03 -7.42 3.54
CA MET A 18 -6.48 -8.34 4.57
C MET A 18 -8.00 -8.31 4.62
N THR A 19 -8.63 -9.45 4.34
CA THR A 19 -10.09 -9.62 4.39
C THR A 19 -10.49 -10.56 5.52
N ASP A 20 -11.67 -10.34 6.09
CA ASP A 20 -12.30 -11.27 7.03
C ASP A 20 -12.80 -12.53 6.28
N GLN A 21 -13.21 -13.56 7.02
CA GLN A 21 -13.86 -14.78 6.52
C GLN A 21 -15.14 -14.48 5.70
N SER A 22 -15.76 -13.32 5.92
CA SER A 22 -16.90 -12.83 5.13
C SER A 22 -16.51 -12.11 3.83
N GLY A 23 -15.22 -12.05 3.48
CA GLY A 23 -14.72 -11.35 2.29
C GLY A 23 -14.70 -9.82 2.39
N ARG A 24 -15.03 -9.25 3.57
CA ARG A 24 -14.95 -7.80 3.82
C ARG A 24 -13.52 -7.40 4.15
N SER A 25 -13.02 -6.32 3.54
CA SER A 25 -11.71 -5.77 3.89
C SER A 25 -11.68 -5.34 5.35
N ARG A 26 -10.59 -5.70 6.04
CA ARG A 26 -10.31 -5.33 7.43
C ARG A 26 -9.82 -3.88 7.57
N GLY A 27 -9.75 -3.14 6.48
CA GLY A 27 -9.32 -1.73 6.46
C GLY A 27 -7.80 -1.54 6.43
N PHE A 28 -7.03 -2.61 6.24
CA PHE A 28 -5.59 -2.54 6.07
C PHE A 28 -5.10 -3.57 5.06
N GLY A 29 -3.90 -3.35 4.55
CA GLY A 29 -3.22 -4.24 3.62
C GLY A 29 -1.72 -4.03 3.65
N PHE A 30 -1.01 -4.92 2.97
CA PHE A 30 0.43 -4.89 2.84
C PHE A 30 0.81 -4.72 1.37
N VAL A 31 1.89 -3.99 1.12
CA VAL A 31 2.49 -3.81 -0.20
C VAL A 31 3.98 -4.08 -0.05
N THR A 32 4.51 -4.96 -0.91
CA THR A 32 5.92 -5.32 -0.95
C THR A 32 6.53 -4.72 -2.21
N PHE A 33 7.47 -3.81 -2.01
CA PHE A 33 8.26 -3.22 -3.08
C PHE A 33 9.49 -4.05 -3.40
N GLU A 34 10.02 -3.88 -4.60
CA GLU A 34 11.27 -4.50 -5.02
C GLU A 34 12.50 -3.81 -4.41
N SER A 35 12.42 -2.49 -4.18
CA SER A 35 13.51 -1.70 -3.60
C SER A 35 13.17 -1.23 -2.20
N GLU A 36 14.11 -1.41 -1.27
CA GLU A 36 14.02 -0.88 0.10
C GLU A 36 14.09 0.66 0.12
N GLU A 37 14.85 1.26 -0.78
CA GLU A 37 14.96 2.73 -0.91
C GLU A 37 13.59 3.39 -1.16
N THR A 38 12.76 2.76 -1.99
CA THR A 38 11.37 3.20 -2.23
C THR A 38 10.56 3.20 -0.94
N VAL A 39 10.75 2.19 -0.08
CA VAL A 39 10.05 2.10 1.20
C VAL A 39 10.51 3.20 2.15
N GLU A 40 11.82 3.46 2.23
CA GLU A 40 12.36 4.56 3.04
C GLU A 40 11.87 5.94 2.58
N GLU A 41 11.80 6.20 1.27
CA GLU A 41 11.25 7.46 0.75
C GLU A 41 9.77 7.63 1.12
N ILE A 42 8.96 6.58 0.97
CA ILE A 42 7.54 6.62 1.34
C ILE A 42 7.38 6.84 2.85
N LEU A 43 8.14 6.12 3.68
CA LEU A 43 8.07 6.22 5.14
C LEU A 43 8.60 7.56 5.68
N SER A 44 9.64 8.11 5.06
CA SER A 44 10.19 9.42 5.41
C SER A 44 9.27 10.56 4.98
N SER A 45 8.48 10.36 3.91
CA SER A 45 7.36 11.23 3.61
C SER A 45 6.32 11.09 4.74
N SER A 46 6.26 12.09 5.64
CA SER A 46 5.24 12.15 6.70
C SER A 46 3.84 12.46 6.14
N GLN A 47 3.57 12.09 4.89
CA GLN A 47 2.29 12.29 4.23
C GLN A 47 1.36 11.13 4.55
N SER A 48 0.16 11.47 4.96
CA SER A 48 -0.94 10.50 5.02
C SER A 48 -1.39 10.21 3.58
N HIS A 49 -1.40 8.93 3.21
CA HIS A 49 -1.84 8.51 1.89
C HIS A 49 -3.35 8.25 1.91
N GLU A 50 -4.11 9.08 1.21
CA GLU A 50 -5.54 8.83 1.02
C GLU A 50 -5.76 8.04 -0.28
N ILE A 51 -6.38 6.87 -0.17
CA ILE A 51 -6.67 6.00 -1.31
C ILE A 51 -8.19 5.82 -1.40
N LYS A 52 -8.80 6.48 -2.38
CA LYS A 52 -10.27 6.52 -2.62
C LYS A 52 -11.10 7.00 -1.42
N GLY A 53 -10.67 8.07 -0.74
CA GLY A 53 -11.40 8.65 0.39
C GLY A 53 -11.29 7.84 1.69
N LYS A 54 -10.32 6.92 1.77
CA LYS A 54 -9.94 6.19 2.97
C LYS A 54 -8.46 6.47 3.27
N GLN A 55 -8.21 6.92 4.49
CA GLN A 55 -6.88 7.19 5.06
C GLN A 55 -6.43 5.99 5.91
#